data_AF-A0A6V7IM83-F1
#
_entry.id   AF-A0A6V7IM83-F1
#
_cell.length_a   1.000
_cell.length_b   1.000
_cell.length_c   1.000
_cell.angle_alpha   90.00
_cell.angle_beta   90.00
_cell.angle_gamma   90.00
#
_symmetry.space_group_name_H-M   'P 1'
#
loop_
_entity.id
_entity.type
_entity.pdbx_description
1 polymer ?
#
loop_
_entity_poly.entity_id
_entity_poly.type
_entity_poly.pdbx_seq_one_letter_code
_entity_poly.pdbx_strand_id
1 'polypeptide(L)' 'FASPNVDNDEVSTKWLYELLADIWIGYGWLPEYTRETLLRGGFYTISPRKGFRIIALNNNVAYTYN' A
#
# COMPACT_ATOMS: atom_id res chain seq x y z
N PHE A 1 -3.41 6.44 5.17
CA PHE A 1 -4.43 6.71 4.12
C PHE A 1 -3.90 7.87 3.30
N ALA A 2 -3.71 7.71 2.00
CA ALA A 2 -3.82 8.88 1.14
C ALA A 2 -5.34 9.10 1.09
N SER A 3 -5.84 9.95 2.00
CA SER A 3 -7.27 10.24 2.03
C SER A 3 -7.68 10.66 0.61
N PRO A 4 -8.75 10.09 0.03
CA PRO A 4 -9.20 10.48 -1.31
C PRO A 4 -9.61 11.96 -1.40
N ASN A 5 -9.62 12.67 -0.26
CA ASN A 5 -9.93 14.09 -0.15
C ASN A 5 -8.69 14.96 0.20
N VAL A 6 -7.48 14.38 0.21
CA VAL A 6 -6.22 15.10 0.46
C VAL A 6 -5.41 15.11 -0.83
N ASP A 7 -5.71 16.12 -1.66
CA ASP A 7 -5.07 16.35 -2.95
C ASP A 7 -3.87 17.31 -2.85
N ASN A 8 -3.52 17.75 -1.63
CA ASN A 8 -2.30 18.53 -1.41
C ASN A 8 -1.10 17.58 -1.39
N ASP A 9 -0.28 17.65 -2.43
CA ASP A 9 0.92 16.84 -2.62
C ASP A 9 1.97 17.01 -1.52
N GLU A 10 1.99 18.14 -0.80
CA GLU A 10 2.93 18.38 0.32
C GLU A 10 2.61 17.55 1.56
N VAL A 11 1.36 17.12 1.73
CA VAL A 11 0.89 16.39 2.92
C VAL A 11 0.35 15.00 2.59
N SER A 12 0.16 14.71 1.30
CA SER A 12 -0.35 13.41 0.84
C SER A 12 0.72 12.33 0.92
N THR A 13 0.35 11.14 1.37
CA THR A 13 1.21 9.95 1.32
C THR A 13 1.16 9.24 -0.03
N LYS A 14 0.48 9.81 -1.03
CA LYS A 14 0.29 9.21 -2.35
C LYS A 14 1.61 8.92 -3.06
N TRP A 15 2.54 9.87 -3.07
CA TRP A 15 3.86 9.71 -3.68
C TRP A 15 4.62 8.48 -3.13
N LEU A 16 4.51 8.25 -1.82
CA LEU A 16 5.17 7.13 -1.15
C LEU A 16 4.54 5.80 -1.59
N TYR A 17 3.22 5.74 -1.66
CA TYR A 17 2.53 4.51 -2.08
C TYR A 17 2.75 4.19 -3.56
N GLU A 18 2.85 5.21 -4.42
CA GLU A 18 3.24 5.05 -5.83
C GLU A 18 4.66 4.49 -5.94
N LEU A 19 5.62 5.09 -5.23
CA LEU A 19 7.00 4.62 -5.18
C LEU A 19 7.11 3.16 -4.71
N LEU A 20 6.39 2.80 -3.63
CA LEU A 20 6.39 1.43 -3.12
C LEU A 20 5.77 0.45 -4.11
N ALA A 21 4.67 0.80 -4.76
CA ALA A 21 4.05 -0.04 -5.77
C ALA A 21 5.01 -0.28 -6.94
N ASP A 22 5.67 0.77 -7.46
CA ASP A 22 6.58 0.66 -8.58
C ASP A 22 7.81 -0.19 -8.26
N ILE A 23 8.41 -0.02 -7.08
CA ILE A 23 9.55 -0.84 -6.65
C ILE A 23 9.09 -2.28 -6.42
N TRP A 24 8.12 -2.52 -5.54
CA TRP A 24 7.80 -3.88 -5.09
C TRP A 24 7.17 -4.73 -6.19
N ILE A 25 6.38 -4.13 -7.09
CA ILE A 25 5.84 -4.84 -8.24
C ILE A 25 6.88 -4.95 -9.35
N GLY A 26 7.66 -3.89 -9.60
CA GLY A 26 8.72 -3.90 -10.62
C GLY A 26 9.80 -4.95 -10.37
N TYR A 27 10.16 -5.19 -9.10
CA TYR A 27 11.06 -6.28 -8.71
C TYR A 27 10.38 -7.66 -8.58
N GLY A 28 9.07 -7.76 -8.83
CA GLY A 28 8.32 -9.01 -8.80
C GLY A 28 8.01 -9.56 -7.41
N TRP A 29 8.16 -8.77 -6.35
CA TRP A 29 7.83 -9.20 -4.98
C TRP A 29 6.33 -9.26 -4.75
N LEU A 30 5.58 -8.38 -5.41
CA LEU A 30 4.13 -8.32 -5.35
C LEU A 30 3.51 -8.43 -6.74
N PRO A 31 2.35 -9.10 -6.87
CA PRO A 31 1.57 -9.08 -8.10
C PRO A 31 0.95 -7.71 -8.38
N GLU A 32 0.73 -7.39 -9.65
CA GLU A 32 0.15 -6.11 -10.09
C GLU A 32 -1.21 -5.80 -9.45
N TYR A 33 -2.03 -6.82 -9.15
CA TYR A 33 -3.34 -6.60 -8.50
C TYR A 33 -3.22 -5.97 -7.10
N THR A 34 -2.04 -6.00 -6.48
CA THR A 34 -1.82 -5.36 -5.17
C THR A 34 -1.66 -3.84 -5.27
N ARG A 35 -1.43 -3.29 -6.47
CA ARG A 35 -1.25 -1.85 -6.71
C ARG A 35 -2.45 -1.05 -6.19
N GLU A 36 -3.66 -1.51 -6.47
CA GLU A 36 -4.88 -0.81 -6.04
C GLU A 36 -4.91 -0.58 -4.52
N THR A 37 -4.65 -1.61 -3.73
CA THR A 37 -4.68 -1.52 -2.26
C THR A 37 -3.47 -0.76 -1.71
N LEU A 38 -2.31 -0.86 -2.36
CA LEU A 38 -1.13 -0.06 -2.03
C LEU A 38 -1.41 1.43 -2.22
N LEU A 39 -1.90 1.83 -3.38
CA LEU A 39 -2.23 3.24 -3.67
C LEU A 39 -3.35 3.76 -2.76
N ARG A 40 -4.33 2.91 -2.44
CA ARG A 40 -5.44 3.28 -1.55
C ARG A 40 -5.00 3.53 -0.11
N GLY A 41 -3.98 2.83 0.40
CA GLY A 41 -3.63 2.97 1.82
C GLY A 41 -2.39 2.26 2.32
N GLY A 42 -1.50 1.79 1.45
CA GLY A 42 -0.27 1.09 1.83
C GLY A 42 -0.51 -0.27 2.49
N PHE A 43 -1.67 -0.87 2.27
CA PHE A 43 -1.99 -2.23 2.72
C PHE A 43 -2.14 -3.15 1.51
N TYR A 44 -1.98 -4.46 1.70
CA TYR A 44 -2.19 -5.43 0.64
C TYR A 44 -2.45 -6.83 1.19
N THR A 45 -2.94 -7.72 0.32
CA THR A 45 -3.00 -9.15 0.60
C THR A 45 -2.53 -9.95 -0.60
N ILE A 46 -1.84 -11.06 -0.34
CA ILE A 46 -1.42 -12.02 -1.36
C ILE A 46 -1.60 -13.46 -0.86
N SER A 47 -1.65 -14.41 -1.79
CA SER A 47 -1.64 -15.84 -1.50
C SER A 47 -0.53 -16.54 -2.28
N PRO A 48 0.71 -16.57 -1.74
CA PRO A 48 1.87 -17.15 -2.44
C PRO A 48 1.73 -18.65 -2.73
N ARG A 49 0.88 -19.35 -1.96
CA ARG A 49 0.57 -20.78 -2.12
C ARG A 49 -0.84 -21.09 -1.66
N LYS A 50 -1.39 -22.20 -2.13
CA LYS A 50 -2.73 -22.69 -1.73
C LYS A 50 -2.81 -22.84 -0.21
N GLY A 51 -3.89 -22.32 0.37
CA GLY A 51 -4.13 -22.39 1.82
C GLY A 51 -3.32 -21.41 2.67
N PHE A 52 -2.55 -20.49 2.07
CA PHE A 52 -1.81 -19.48 2.79
C PHE A 52 -2.15 -18.07 2.29
N ARG A 53 -2.36 -17.14 3.23
CA ARG A 53 -2.67 -15.74 2.94
C ARG A 53 -1.82 -14.83 3.82
N ILE A 54 -1.17 -13.87 3.17
CA ILE A 54 -0.47 -12.76 3.80
C ILE A 54 -1.42 -11.56 3.78
N ILE A 55 -1.55 -10.88 4.92
CA ILE A 55 -2.29 -9.62 5.04
C ILE A 55 -1.33 -8.62 5.67
N ALA A 56 -0.91 -7.63 4.90
CA ALA A 56 -0.05 -6.56 5.36
C ALA A 56 -0.92 -5.35 5.72
N LEU A 57 -0.86 -4.95 6.98
CA LEU A 57 -1.61 -3.80 7.50
C LEU A 57 -0.71 -2.58 7.56
N ASN A 58 -1.25 -1.42 7.18
CA ASN A 58 -0.61 -0.14 7.43
C ASN A 58 -0.98 0.37 8.82
N ASN A 59 -0.24 -0.06 9.84
CA ASN A 59 -0.53 0.27 11.23
C ASN A 59 -0.35 1.75 11.58
N ASN A 60 0.28 2.55 10.71
CA ASN A 60 0.35 4.00 10.87
C ASN A 60 -1.04 4.62 10.99
N VAL A 61 -2.04 4.03 10.32
CA VAL A 61 -3.44 4.46 10.41
C VAL A 61 -3.99 4.48 11.84
N ALA A 62 -3.58 3.52 12.68
CA ALA A 62 -4.08 3.38 14.05
C ALA A 62 -3.08 3.91 15.10
N TYR A 63 -1.99 4.53 14.66
CA TYR A 63 -0.98 5.07 15.55
C TYR A 63 -1.38 6.45 16.06
N THR A 64 -1.34 6.65 17.37
CA THR A 64 -1.86 7.86 18.02
C THR A 64 -0.97 9.09 17.86
N TYR A 65 0.23 8.94 17.30
CA TYR A 65 1.19 10.02 17.08
C TYR A 65 1.56 10.19 15.58
N ASN A 66 0.65 9.81 14.67
CA ASN A 66 0.76 10.16 13.26
C ASN A 66 0.07 11.47 12.94
#